data_AF-A0A182JNM0-F1
#
_entry.id   AF-A0A182JNM0-F1
#
_cell.length_a   1.000
_cell.length_b   1.000
_cell.length_c   1.000
_cell.angle_alpha   90.00
_cell.angle_beta   90.00
_cell.angle_gamma   90.00
#
_symmetry.space_group_name_H-M   'P 1'
#
loop_
_entity.id
_entity.type
_entity.pdbx_description
1 polymer ?
#
loop_
_entity_poly.entity_id
_entity_poly.type
_entity_poly.pdbx_seq_one_letter_code
_entity_poly.pdbx_strand_id
1 'polypeptide(L)' 'MDLMVRYVSPVNPAVFPHLASVLLLFGTFFTAWFFVFEVSRPKQPSKESVIFKELSISLFASLFLGFGVLFLLLSVGIYV' A
#
# COMPACT_ATOMS: atom_id res chain seq x y z
N MET A 1 -3.11 -42.09 5.67
CA MET A 1 -3.38 -40.64 5.45
C MET A 1 -2.32 -39.80 6.17
N ASP A 2 -1.07 -40.31 6.23
CA ASP A 2 -0.05 -39.91 7.21
C ASP A 2 1.03 -38.98 6.62
N LEU A 3 0.79 -38.45 5.41
CA LEU A 3 1.71 -37.55 4.70
C LEU A 3 1.13 -36.15 4.46
N MET A 4 -0.06 -35.85 4.99
CA MET A 4 -0.64 -34.51 4.93
C MET A 4 0.04 -33.62 5.96
N VAL A 5 1.06 -32.86 5.53
CA VAL A 5 1.63 -31.77 6.32
C VAL A 5 0.52 -30.76 6.61
N ARG A 6 0.30 -30.43 7.89
CA ARG A 6 -0.68 -29.39 8.24
C ARG A 6 -0.31 -28.09 7.54
N TYR A 7 -1.24 -27.54 6.77
CA TYR A 7 -1.11 -26.19 6.23
C TYR A 7 -1.14 -25.21 7.40
N VAL A 8 0.03 -24.76 7.79
CA VAL A 8 0.19 -23.62 8.70
C VAL A 8 0.19 -22.39 7.81
N SER A 9 -0.70 -21.44 8.09
CA SER A 9 -0.74 -20.18 7.37
C SER A 9 0.66 -19.53 7.37
N PRO A 10 1.19 -19.13 6.19
CA PRO A 10 2.57 -18.65 6.06
C PRO A 10 2.83 -17.34 6.83
N VAL A 11 1.77 -16.67 7.28
CA VAL A 11 1.84 -15.46 8.09
C VAL A 11 1.05 -15.68 9.38
N ASN A 12 1.70 -15.41 10.51
CA ASN A 12 1.09 -15.53 11.83
C ASN A 12 -0.01 -14.46 12.00
N PRO A 13 -1.23 -14.81 12.46
CA PRO A 13 -2.30 -13.85 12.70
C PRO A 13 -1.91 -12.64 13.56
N ALA A 14 -0.96 -12.83 14.49
CA ALA A 14 -0.46 -11.77 15.36
C ALA A 14 0.28 -10.64 14.60
N VAL A 15 0.84 -10.92 13.41
CA VAL A 15 1.60 -9.92 12.64
C VAL A 15 0.77 -9.17 11.60
N PHE A 16 -0.46 -9.63 11.29
CA PHE A 16 -1.36 -8.93 10.37
C PHE A 16 -1.64 -7.46 10.75
N PRO A 17 -2.03 -7.11 11.99
CA PRO A 17 -2.31 -5.73 12.35
C PRO A 17 -1.06 -4.84 12.29
N HIS A 18 0.12 -5.39 12.65
CA HIS A 18 1.37 -4.64 12.58
C HIS A 18 1.74 -4.33 11.12
N LEU A 19 1.70 -5.33 10.24
CA LEU A 19 1.94 -5.14 8.80
C LEU A 19 0.94 -4.16 8.20
N ALA A 20 -0.36 -4.34 8.45
CA ALA A 20 -1.41 -3.43 7.97
C ALA A 20 -1.14 -1.97 8.38
N SER A 21 -0.80 -1.74 9.65
CA SER A 21 -0.55 -0.40 10.18
C SER A 21 0.64 0.28 9.51
N VAL A 22 1.75 -0.45 9.31
CA VAL A 22 2.95 0.07 8.65
C VAL A 22 2.67 0.40 7.18
N LEU A 23 2.05 -0.53 6.44
CA LEU A 23 1.73 -0.32 5.03
C LEU A 23 0.73 0.84 4.84
N LEU A 24 -0.26 0.98 5.70
CA LEU A 24 -1.21 2.10 5.66
C LEU A 24 -0.56 3.42 6.04
N LEU A 25 0.30 3.46 7.06
CA LEU A 25 0.96 4.69 7.50
C LEU A 25 1.84 5.25 6.37
N PHE A 26 2.67 4.40 5.77
CA PHE A 26 3.49 4.81 4.63
C PHE A 26 2.64 5.11 3.39
N GLY A 27 1.63 4.28 3.08
CA GLY A 27 0.73 4.49 1.95
C GLY A 27 -0.02 5.81 2.02
N THR A 28 -0.59 6.16 3.17
CA THR A 28 -1.30 7.43 3.39
C THR A 28 -0.37 8.64 3.38
N PHE A 29 0.87 8.49 3.87
CA PHE A 29 1.88 9.53 3.77
C PHE A 29 2.22 9.82 2.30
N PHE A 30 2.43 8.80 1.48
CA PHE A 30 2.73 8.96 0.05
C PHE A 30 1.54 9.54 -0.73
N THR A 31 0.30 9.17 -0.42
CA THR A 31 -0.88 9.77 -1.09
C THR A 31 -1.08 11.23 -0.70
N ALA A 32 -0.90 11.60 0.57
CA ALA A 32 -0.96 13.00 1.00
C ALA A 32 0.13 13.83 0.31
N TRP A 33 1.34 13.30 0.23
CA TRP A 33 2.46 13.94 -0.45
C TRP A 33 2.20 14.12 -1.95
N PHE A 34 1.57 13.13 -2.60
CA PHE A 34 1.12 13.24 -3.99
C PHE A 34 0.09 14.36 -4.18
N PHE A 35 -0.93 14.46 -3.32
CA PHE A 35 -1.91 15.54 -3.38
C PHE A 35 -1.29 16.93 -3.20
N VAL A 36 -0.34 17.08 -2.28
CA VAL A 36 0.37 18.36 -2.09
C VAL A 36 1.17 18.73 -3.34
N PHE A 37 1.85 17.77 -3.96
CA PHE A 37 2.59 18.02 -5.20
C PHE A 37 1.67 18.40 -6.36
N GLU A 38 0.56 17.70 -6.54
CA GLU A 38 -0.42 17.99 -7.60
C GLU A 38 -1.05 19.39 -7.43
N VAL A 39 -1.49 19.71 -6.20
CA VAL A 39 -2.19 20.97 -5.89
C VAL A 39 -1.24 22.17 -5.92
N SER A 40 0.04 21.99 -5.59
CA SER A 40 1.04 23.07 -5.57
C SER A 40 1.65 23.34 -6.94
N ARG A 41 1.19 22.68 -8.01
CA ARG A 41 1.80 22.83 -9.33
C ARG A 41 1.49 24.19 -9.97
N PRO A 42 2.50 24.98 -10.38
CA PRO A 42 2.28 26.09 -11.28
C PRO A 42 1.84 25.56 -12.65
N LYS A 43 0.99 26.31 -13.37
CA LYS A 43 0.29 25.88 -14.60
C LYS A 43 1.22 25.52 -15.79
N GLN A 44 2.53 25.77 -15.69
CA GLN A 44 3.52 25.51 -16.75
C GLN A 44 4.91 25.08 -16.24
N PRO A 45 5.15 23.78 -16.03
CA PRO A 45 6.47 23.19 -16.15
C PRO A 45 6.46 22.16 -17.31
N SER A 46 7.54 22.10 -18.08
CA SER A 46 7.81 21.11 -19.13
C SER A 46 7.18 19.73 -18.85
N LYS A 47 6.11 19.38 -19.58
CA LYS A 47 5.12 18.35 -19.25
C LYS A 47 5.63 16.91 -19.06
N GLU A 48 6.77 16.52 -19.62
CA GLU A 48 7.12 15.09 -19.70
C GLU A 48 7.83 14.51 -18.47
N SER A 49 8.81 15.23 -17.89
CA SER A 49 9.61 14.70 -16.77
C SER A 49 8.87 14.71 -15.43
N VAL A 50 7.92 15.64 -15.28
CA VAL A 50 7.13 15.82 -14.06
C VAL A 50 5.97 14.82 -13.93
N ILE A 51 5.42 14.34 -15.05
CA ILE A 51 4.39 13.28 -15.08
C ILE A 51 5.02 11.93 -14.70
N PHE A 52 6.23 11.63 -15.20
CA PHE A 52 6.90 10.36 -14.89
C PHE A 52 7.23 10.22 -13.40
N LYS A 53 7.66 11.32 -12.78
CA LYS A 53 7.94 11.38 -11.34
C LYS A 53 6.67 11.23 -10.51
N GLU A 54 5.56 11.83 -10.93
CA GLU A 54 4.25 11.67 -10.29
C GLU A 54 3.67 10.28 -10.42
N LEU A 55 3.72 9.72 -11.63
CA LEU A 55 3.23 8.37 -11.90
C LEU A 55 3.98 7.35 -11.05
N SER A 56 5.29 7.53 -10.88
CA SER A 56 6.08 6.67 -10.00
C SER A 56 5.60 6.77 -8.55
N ILE A 57 5.41 7.98 -8.03
CA ILE A 57 4.96 8.20 -6.64
C ILE A 57 3.54 7.66 -6.42
N SER A 58 2.61 7.89 -7.35
CA SER A 58 1.24 7.40 -7.24
C SER A 58 1.13 5.89 -7.41
N LEU A 59 2.03 5.27 -8.20
CA LEU A 59 2.14 3.82 -8.33
C LEU A 59 2.66 3.18 -7.04
N PHE A 60 3.71 3.74 -6.42
CA PHE A 60 4.15 3.27 -5.11
C PHE A 60 3.05 3.46 -4.06
N ALA A 61 2.38 4.61 -4.04
CA ALA A 61 1.29 4.89 -3.11
C ALA A 61 0.15 3.87 -3.26
N SER A 62 -0.30 3.57 -4.48
CA SER A 62 -1.39 2.62 -4.73
C SER A 62 -1.02 1.18 -4.37
N LEU A 63 0.23 0.77 -4.59
CA LEU A 63 0.73 -0.53 -4.13
C LEU A 63 0.70 -0.63 -2.60
N PHE A 64 1.28 0.32 -1.89
CA PHE A 64 1.33 0.30 -0.42
C PHE A 64 -0.06 0.36 0.21
N LEU A 65 -0.94 1.20 -0.33
CA LEU A 65 -2.31 1.35 0.17
C LEU A 65 -3.17 0.12 -0.21
N GLY A 66 -2.99 -0.45 -1.40
CA GLY A 66 -3.66 -1.67 -1.83
C GLY A 66 -3.31 -2.87 -0.95
N PHE A 67 -2.00 -3.14 -0.75
CA PHE A 67 -1.57 -4.19 0.17
C PHE A 67 -1.98 -3.89 1.61
N GLY A 68 -1.89 -2.63 2.06
CA GLY A 68 -2.32 -2.23 3.40
C GLY A 68 -3.79 -2.53 3.67
N VAL A 69 -4.68 -2.28 2.70
CA VAL A 69 -6.11 -2.60 2.80
C VAL A 69 -6.37 -4.10 2.82
N LEU A 70 -5.64 -4.90 2.03
CA LEU A 70 -5.73 -6.36 2.07
C LEU A 70 -5.35 -6.89 3.47
N PHE A 71 -4.23 -6.44 4.03
CA PHE A 71 -3.81 -6.82 5.37
C PHE A 71 -4.78 -6.33 6.45
N LEU A 72 -5.41 -5.17 6.26
CA LEU A 72 -6.46 -4.68 7.17
C LEU A 72 -7.70 -5.58 7.12
N LEU A 73 -8.15 -6.01 5.94
CA LEU A 73 -9.28 -6.93 5.81
C LEU A 73 -9.00 -8.25 6.53
N LEU A 74 -7.81 -8.82 6.31
CA LEU A 74 -7.34 -10.01 7.02
C LEU A 74 -7.27 -9.77 8.54
N SER A 75 -6.81 -8.60 8.98
CA SER A 75 -6.73 -8.25 10.40
C SER A 75 -8.09 -8.13 11.08
N VAL A 76 -9.14 -7.74 10.35
CA VAL A 76 -10.53 -7.69 10.86
C VAL A 76 -11.17 -9.10 10.88
N GLY A 77 -10.51 -10.11 10.29
CA GLY A 77 -11.01 -11.47 10.19
C GLY A 77 -11.86 -11.72 8.94
N ILE A 78 -11.84 -10.79 7.97
CA ILE A 78 -12.45 -10.96 6.66
C ILE A 78 -11.39 -11.60 5.75
N TYR A 79 -11.54 -12.90 5.52
CA TYR A 79 -10.67 -13.66 4.61
C TYR A 79 -11.15 -13.44 3.18
N VAL A 80 -10.30 -12.82 2.35
CA VAL A 80 -10.53 -12.57 0.92
C VAL A 80 -9.80 -13.61 0.06
#